data_AF-A0A957QPM6-F1
#
_entry.id   AF-A0A957QPM6-F1
#
_cell.length_a   1.000
_cell.length_b   1.000
_cell.length_c   1.000
_cell.angle_alpha   90.00
_cell.angle_beta   90.00
_cell.angle_gamma   90.00
#
_symmetry.space_group_name_H-M   'P 1'
#
loop_
_entity.id
_entity.type
_entity.pdbx_description
1 polymer ?
#
loop_
_entity_poly.entity_id
_entity_poly.type
_entity_poly.pdbx_seq_one_letter_code
_entity_poly.pdbx_strand_id
1 'polypeptide(L)'
;MSNDLDPQHLSRGFIAERRADSLTMLLPIVVSAMTLTGIIVAALTFRDDWTKYWSLWLGVVASPVSAALSWRYLGRERQYLAAHLFLYTHLALFTLIMMQFWEAGAFLYLPFAYGVFIVISGMMLNVRAGLITWVWSALLPLAGLLLSDRLNLPNMGRLLPATFINFLLAGL
;
A
#
# COMPACT_ATOMS: atom_id res chain seq x y z
N MET A 1 -29.71 -14.63 36.04
CA MET A 1 -29.64 -13.85 34.79
C MET A 1 -28.45 -14.38 34.00
N SER A 2 -28.67 -15.33 33.07
CA SER A 2 -27.62 -15.73 32.14
C SER A 2 -27.40 -14.56 31.18
N ASN A 3 -26.19 -14.00 31.17
CA ASN A 3 -25.74 -13.17 30.06
C ASN A 3 -25.48 -14.12 28.90
N ASP A 4 -26.54 -14.50 28.19
CA ASP A 4 -26.43 -15.18 26.91
C ASP A 4 -25.85 -14.17 25.92
N LEU A 5 -24.51 -14.09 25.89
CA LEU A 5 -23.76 -13.28 24.96
C LEU A 5 -24.09 -13.78 23.55
N ASP A 6 -24.79 -12.95 22.79
CA ASP A 6 -25.14 -13.22 21.40
C ASP A 6 -23.89 -13.71 20.62
N PRO A 7 -23.91 -14.92 20.05
CA PRO A 7 -22.81 -15.47 19.26
C PRO A 7 -22.33 -14.52 18.15
N GLN A 8 -23.23 -13.67 17.63
CA GLN A 8 -22.87 -12.66 16.63
C GLN A 8 -22.02 -11.54 17.21
N HIS A 9 -22.18 -11.18 18.49
CA HIS A 9 -21.36 -10.18 19.15
C HIS A 9 -19.94 -10.71 19.41
N LEU A 10 -19.82 -11.96 19.84
CA LEU A 10 -18.52 -12.62 20.08
C LEU A 10 -17.70 -12.74 18.78
N SER A 11 -18.35 -13.12 17.67
CA SER A 11 -17.67 -13.23 16.37
C SER A 11 -17.19 -11.88 15.82
N ARG A 12 -17.95 -10.79 15.98
CA ARG A 12 -17.53 -9.45 15.54
C ARG A 12 -16.35 -8.91 16.32
N GLY A 13 -16.33 -9.12 17.65
CA GLY A 13 -15.20 -8.75 18.51
C GLY A 13 -13.92 -9.48 18.11
N PHE A 14 -14.02 -10.80 17.93
CA PHE A 14 -12.89 -11.64 17.51
C PHE A 14 -12.31 -11.22 16.15
N ILE A 15 -13.15 -10.87 15.17
CA ILE A 15 -12.70 -10.40 13.85
C ILE A 15 -11.98 -9.05 13.98
N ALA A 16 -12.47 -8.13 14.81
CA ALA A 16 -11.82 -6.84 15.03
C ALA A 16 -10.45 -7.00 15.72
N GLU A 17 -10.36 -7.90 16.70
CA GLU A 17 -9.11 -8.20 17.40
C GLU A 17 -8.04 -8.75 16.44
N ARG A 18 -8.38 -9.76 15.62
CA ARG A 18 -7.46 -10.30 14.60
C ARG A 18 -6.97 -9.25 13.59
N ARG A 19 -7.82 -8.29 13.23
CA ARG A 19 -7.43 -7.20 12.34
C ARG A 19 -6.48 -6.22 13.02
N ALA A 20 -6.70 -5.92 14.30
CA ALA A 20 -5.79 -5.11 15.09
C ALA A 20 -4.41 -5.76 15.18
N ASP A 21 -4.36 -7.07 15.46
CA ASP A 21 -3.11 -7.83 15.53
C ASP A 21 -2.37 -7.79 14.18
N SER A 22 -3.10 -8.04 13.09
CA SER A 22 -2.55 -7.96 11.73
C SER A 22 -1.99 -6.56 11.44
N LEU A 23 -2.70 -5.50 11.83
CA LEU A 23 -2.25 -4.11 11.73
C LEU A 23 -0.95 -3.88 12.50
N THR A 24 -0.86 -4.31 13.77
CA THR A 24 0.35 -4.13 14.60
C THR A 24 1.58 -4.83 14.03
N MET A 25 1.39 -5.97 13.36
CA MET A 25 2.48 -6.72 12.73
C MET A 25 2.88 -6.13 11.37
N LEU A 26 1.91 -5.76 10.52
CA LEU A 26 2.17 -5.30 9.15
C LEU A 26 2.75 -3.88 9.07
N LEU A 27 2.29 -2.98 9.96
CA LEU A 27 2.78 -1.59 10.04
C LEU A 27 4.31 -1.49 10.05
N PRO A 28 5.04 -2.09 11.02
CA PRO A 28 6.49 -1.96 11.08
C PRO A 28 7.19 -2.65 9.91
N ILE A 29 6.66 -3.76 9.39
CA ILE A 29 7.26 -4.50 8.27
C ILE A 29 7.25 -3.64 6.99
N VAL A 30 6.08 -3.14 6.61
CA VAL A 30 5.92 -2.37 5.36
C VAL A 30 6.67 -1.05 5.44
N VAL A 31 6.62 -0.37 6.59
CA VAL A 31 7.30 0.91 6.79
C VAL A 31 8.81 0.73 6.76
N SER A 32 9.33 -0.31 7.42
CA SER A 32 10.77 -0.61 7.38
C SER A 32 11.20 -0.94 5.97
N ALA A 33 10.46 -1.80 5.25
CA ALA A 33 10.77 -2.14 3.87
C ALA A 33 10.80 -0.90 2.97
N MET A 34 9.78 -0.04 3.06
CA MET A 34 9.68 1.16 2.22
C MET A 34 10.74 2.20 2.57
N THR A 35 10.98 2.43 3.86
CA THR A 35 11.98 3.39 4.35
C THR A 35 13.39 2.92 4.00
N LEU A 36 13.73 1.64 4.24
CA LEU A 36 15.04 1.08 3.90
C LEU A 36 15.26 1.10 2.38
N THR A 37 14.27 0.69 1.59
CA THR A 37 14.38 0.75 0.12
C THR A 37 14.58 2.18 -0.35
N GLY A 38 13.80 3.14 0.17
CA GLY A 38 13.93 4.56 -0.15
C GLY A 38 15.31 5.11 0.20
N ILE A 39 15.83 4.81 1.40
CA ILE A 39 17.16 5.24 1.85
C ILE A 39 18.25 4.61 0.96
N ILE A 40 18.20 3.30 0.69
CA ILE A 40 19.21 2.62 -0.11
C ILE A 40 19.23 3.18 -1.53
N VAL A 41 18.07 3.27 -2.19
CA VAL A 41 17.99 3.78 -3.56
C VAL A 41 18.45 5.23 -3.60
N ALA A 42 17.98 6.07 -2.66
CA ALA A 42 18.39 7.46 -2.61
C ALA A 42 19.89 7.62 -2.32
N ALA A 43 20.48 6.83 -1.42
CA ALA A 43 21.91 6.88 -1.12
C ALA A 43 22.79 6.47 -2.32
N LEU A 44 22.32 5.51 -3.13
CA LEU A 44 23.01 5.08 -4.34
C LEU A 44 22.92 6.12 -5.46
N THR A 45 21.86 6.94 -5.51
CA THR A 45 21.61 7.89 -6.60
C THR A 45 21.87 9.37 -6.23
N PHE A 46 22.17 9.67 -4.96
CA PHE A 46 22.27 11.03 -4.44
C PHE A 46 23.40 11.88 -5.02
N ARG A 47 24.31 11.29 -5.79
CA ARG A 47 25.47 12.03 -6.30
C ARG A 47 25.10 13.12 -7.30
N ASP A 48 23.95 13.02 -7.99
CA ASP A 48 23.75 13.78 -9.21
C ASP A 48 22.58 14.79 -9.21
N ASP A 49 21.45 14.57 -8.50
CA ASP A 49 20.35 15.57 -8.44
C ASP A 49 19.24 15.26 -7.41
N TRP A 50 19.06 16.09 -6.37
CA TRP A 50 17.95 15.95 -5.39
C TRP A 50 16.56 16.01 -6.06
N THR A 51 16.39 16.89 -7.04
CA THR A 51 15.08 17.13 -7.67
C THR A 51 14.62 15.93 -8.48
N LYS A 52 15.54 15.07 -8.93
CA LYS A 52 15.22 13.84 -9.64
C LYS A 52 14.73 12.72 -8.73
N TYR A 53 14.98 12.79 -7.41
CA TYR A 53 14.67 11.70 -6.48
C TYR A 53 13.75 12.10 -5.31
N TRP A 54 13.12 13.26 -5.37
CA TRP A 54 12.31 13.79 -4.27
C TRP A 54 11.18 12.85 -3.81
N SER A 55 10.57 12.06 -4.69
CA SER A 55 9.47 11.15 -4.28
C SER A 55 9.94 10.00 -3.39
N LEU A 56 11.20 9.56 -3.52
CA LEU A 56 11.80 8.58 -2.61
C LEU A 56 11.96 9.17 -1.21
N TRP A 57 12.40 10.43 -1.11
CA TRP A 57 12.53 11.14 0.15
C TRP A 57 11.18 11.43 0.79
N LEU A 58 10.19 11.78 -0.03
CA LEU A 58 8.81 11.84 0.44
C LEU A 58 8.40 10.49 1.01
N GLY A 59 8.74 9.37 0.35
CA GLY A 59 8.48 8.02 0.87
C GLY A 59 9.16 7.74 2.23
N VAL A 60 10.44 8.10 2.36
CA VAL A 60 11.24 7.94 3.59
C VAL A 60 10.64 8.71 4.77
N VAL A 61 10.03 9.87 4.53
CA VAL A 61 9.42 10.68 5.59
C VAL A 61 7.95 10.33 5.81
N ALA A 62 7.17 10.24 4.74
CA ALA A 62 5.73 10.03 4.80
C ALA A 62 5.36 8.62 5.27
N SER A 63 6.16 7.59 4.98
CA SER A 63 5.88 6.22 5.43
C SER A 63 5.93 6.11 6.97
N PRO A 64 7.00 6.54 7.68
CA PRO A 64 7.01 6.59 9.14
C PRO A 64 5.93 7.50 9.75
N VAL A 65 5.66 8.66 9.15
CA VAL A 65 4.60 9.57 9.63
C VAL A 65 3.23 8.91 9.52
N SER A 66 2.93 8.27 8.39
CA SER A 66 1.68 7.52 8.20
C SER A 66 1.57 6.37 9.19
N ALA A 67 2.68 5.67 9.48
CA ALA A 67 2.73 4.61 10.47
C ALA A 67 2.43 5.12 11.88
N ALA A 68 3.08 6.20 12.30
CA ALA A 68 2.88 6.82 13.61
C ALA A 68 1.44 7.30 13.80
N LEU A 69 0.86 7.92 12.76
CA LEU A 69 -0.55 8.32 12.77
C LEU A 69 -1.49 7.11 12.83
N SER A 70 -1.21 6.06 12.07
CA SER A 70 -1.99 4.81 12.09
C SER A 70 -1.92 4.15 13.47
N TRP A 71 -0.74 4.11 14.09
CA TRP A 71 -0.53 3.59 15.44
C TRP A 71 -1.32 4.38 16.49
N ARG A 72 -1.33 5.71 16.37
CA ARG A 72 -2.13 6.59 17.23
C ARG A 72 -3.64 6.32 17.10
N TYR A 73 -4.13 6.04 15.89
CA TYR A 73 -5.54 5.69 15.68
C TYR A 73 -5.86 4.27 16.16
N LEU A 74 -4.92 3.35 16.05
CA LEU A 74 -5.06 1.99 16.57
C LEU A 74 -5.24 1.99 18.10
N GLY A 75 -4.44 2.79 18.81
CA GLY A 75 -4.56 2.96 20.27
C GLY A 75 -5.86 3.66 20.73
N ARG A 76 -6.68 4.16 19.81
CA ARG A 76 -8.01 4.75 20.08
C ARG A 76 -9.15 3.84 19.60
N GLU A 77 -8.86 2.55 19.36
CA GLU A 77 -9.80 1.55 18.84
C GLU A 77 -10.36 1.91 17.44
N ARG A 78 -9.72 2.83 16.71
CA ARG A 78 -10.12 3.23 15.35
C ARG A 78 -9.36 2.45 14.28
N GLN A 79 -9.41 1.13 14.36
CA GLN A 79 -8.66 0.19 13.50
C GLN A 79 -8.89 0.46 12.00
N TYR A 80 -10.15 0.68 11.60
CA TYR A 80 -10.47 0.98 10.20
C TYR A 80 -9.82 2.27 9.70
N LEU A 81 -9.84 3.33 10.51
CA LEU A 81 -9.23 4.61 10.11
C LEU A 81 -7.71 4.47 10.03
N ALA A 82 -7.09 3.75 10.97
CA ALA A 82 -5.67 3.42 10.94
C ALA A 82 -5.31 2.67 9.65
N ALA A 83 -6.06 1.64 9.28
CA ALA A 83 -5.83 0.86 8.07
C ALA A 83 -5.97 1.70 6.80
N HIS A 84 -7.03 2.51 6.66
CA HIS A 84 -7.20 3.36 5.47
C HIS A 84 -6.10 4.41 5.34
N LEU A 85 -5.75 5.08 6.44
CA LEU A 85 -4.67 6.05 6.44
C LEU A 85 -3.37 5.41 5.96
N PHE A 86 -3.05 4.24 6.51
CA PHE A 86 -1.88 3.48 6.14
C PHE A 86 -1.88 3.08 4.66
N LEU A 87 -2.91 2.37 4.22
CA LEU A 87 -3.04 1.82 2.87
C LEU A 87 -3.02 2.92 1.81
N TYR A 88 -3.83 3.97 1.98
CA TYR A 88 -3.94 5.03 0.97
C TYR A 88 -2.69 5.90 0.90
N THR A 89 -2.02 6.14 2.02
CA THR A 89 -0.73 6.85 1.98
C THR A 89 0.29 6.05 1.18
N HIS A 90 0.40 4.75 1.43
CA HIS A 90 1.40 3.92 0.73
C HIS A 90 1.03 3.74 -0.74
N LEU A 91 -0.24 3.52 -1.09
CA LEU A 91 -0.68 3.48 -2.48
C LEU A 91 -0.34 4.76 -3.22
N ALA A 92 -0.62 5.93 -2.64
CA ALA A 92 -0.27 7.22 -3.25
C ALA A 92 1.25 7.39 -3.42
N LEU A 93 2.05 7.01 -2.41
CA LEU A 93 3.51 7.04 -2.51
C LEU A 93 4.03 6.11 -3.61
N PHE A 94 3.51 4.89 -3.72
CA PHE A 94 3.86 3.96 -4.80
C PHE A 94 3.49 4.52 -6.18
N THR A 95 2.37 5.24 -6.29
CA THR A 95 1.98 5.91 -7.55
C THR A 95 2.94 7.03 -7.90
N LEU A 96 3.33 7.87 -6.94
CA LEU A 96 4.31 8.93 -7.16
C LEU A 96 5.68 8.36 -7.57
N ILE A 97 6.16 7.33 -6.87
CA ILE A 97 7.42 6.65 -7.19
C ILE A 97 7.32 6.03 -8.60
N MET A 98 6.20 5.40 -8.94
CA MET A 98 6.00 4.86 -10.27
C MET A 98 6.02 5.95 -11.34
N MET A 99 5.32 7.08 -11.15
CA MET A 99 5.34 8.19 -12.09
C MET A 99 6.76 8.71 -12.37
N GLN A 100 7.61 8.80 -11.34
CA GLN A 100 8.96 9.33 -11.47
C GLN A 100 9.97 8.31 -12.01
N PHE A 101 9.87 7.04 -11.60
CA PHE A 101 10.90 6.02 -11.85
C PHE A 101 10.50 4.92 -12.81
N TRP A 102 9.26 4.90 -13.30
CA TRP A 102 8.84 3.86 -14.23
C TRP A 102 9.66 3.92 -15.52
N GLU A 103 10.65 3.04 -15.64
CA GLU A 103 11.42 2.80 -16.86
C GLU A 103 11.32 1.32 -17.19
N ALA A 104 11.18 1.06 -18.49
CA ALA A 104 11.08 -0.28 -19.03
C ALA A 104 12.34 -1.11 -18.70
N GLY A 105 12.32 -1.86 -17.60
CA GLY A 105 13.35 -2.85 -17.24
C GLY A 105 14.14 -2.57 -15.97
N ALA A 106 14.19 -1.34 -15.46
CA ALA A 106 14.90 -1.03 -14.21
C ALA A 106 14.06 -1.33 -12.96
N PHE A 107 12.74 -1.16 -13.05
CA PHE A 107 11.82 -1.20 -11.92
C PHE A 107 10.61 -2.10 -12.17
N LEU A 108 10.84 -3.27 -12.76
CA LEU A 108 9.76 -4.18 -13.19
C LEU A 108 8.88 -4.68 -12.02
N TYR A 109 9.40 -4.64 -10.79
CA TYR A 109 8.73 -5.11 -9.57
C TYR A 109 7.75 -4.09 -8.96
N LEU A 110 7.85 -2.80 -9.32
CA LEU A 110 7.04 -1.72 -8.72
C LEU A 110 5.52 -1.93 -8.87
N PRO A 111 5.00 -2.36 -10.04
CA PRO A 111 3.58 -2.66 -10.21
C PRO A 111 3.08 -3.85 -9.38
N PHE A 112 3.96 -4.80 -9.05
CA PHE A 112 3.61 -5.96 -8.21
C PHE A 112 3.48 -5.59 -6.74
N ALA A 113 4.12 -4.49 -6.29
CA ALA A 113 3.95 -4.00 -4.93
C ALA A 113 2.49 -3.62 -4.62
N TYR A 114 1.72 -3.20 -5.63
CA TYR A 114 0.28 -2.95 -5.48
C TYR A 114 -0.51 -4.22 -5.11
N GLY A 115 -0.11 -5.38 -5.63
CA GLY A 115 -0.69 -6.68 -5.27
C GLY A 115 -0.46 -7.03 -3.80
N VAL A 116 0.67 -6.63 -3.23
CA VAL A 116 0.92 -6.77 -1.79
C VAL A 116 -0.10 -5.97 -0.98
N PHE A 117 -0.46 -4.77 -1.42
CA PHE A 117 -1.49 -3.97 -0.75
C PHE A 117 -2.90 -4.55 -0.87
N ILE A 118 -3.21 -5.33 -1.91
CA ILE A 118 -4.46 -6.10 -2.02
C ILE A 118 -4.54 -7.16 -0.92
N VAL A 119 -3.46 -7.91 -0.72
CA VAL A 119 -3.39 -8.94 0.33
C VAL A 119 -3.47 -8.28 1.71
N ILE A 120 -2.66 -7.25 1.95
CA ILE A 120 -2.62 -6.49 3.20
C ILE A 120 -3.99 -5.88 3.52
N SER A 121 -4.69 -5.31 2.54
CA SER A 121 -6.03 -4.73 2.78
C SER A 121 -7.06 -5.80 3.14
N GLY A 122 -6.96 -7.01 2.58
CA GLY A 122 -7.79 -8.15 2.97
C GLY A 122 -7.59 -8.57 4.44
N MET A 123 -6.37 -8.40 4.97
CA MET A 123 -6.05 -8.68 6.38
C MET A 123 -6.49 -7.57 7.33
N MET A 124 -6.50 -6.32 6.88
CA MET A 124 -6.73 -5.15 7.74
C MET A 124 -8.18 -4.62 7.71
N LEU A 125 -8.90 -4.79 6.60
CA LEU A 125 -10.20 -4.17 6.37
C LEU A 125 -11.34 -5.19 6.32
N ASN A 126 -12.58 -4.69 6.39
CA ASN A 126 -13.74 -5.51 6.03
C ASN A 126 -13.79 -5.71 4.51
N VAL A 127 -14.50 -6.75 4.06
CA VAL A 127 -14.54 -7.13 2.64
C VAL A 127 -14.91 -5.93 1.75
N ARG A 128 -15.94 -5.16 2.14
CA ARG A 128 -16.37 -3.99 1.36
C ARG A 128 -15.29 -2.91 1.22
N ALA A 129 -14.57 -2.57 2.29
CA ALA A 129 -13.49 -1.59 2.22
C ALA A 129 -12.20 -2.16 1.58
N GLY A 130 -11.98 -3.46 1.74
CA GLY A 130 -10.94 -4.21 1.02
C GLY A 130 -11.13 -4.10 -0.48
N LEU A 131 -12.35 -4.36 -0.99
CA LEU A 131 -12.70 -4.22 -2.41
C LEU A 131 -12.39 -2.82 -2.96
N ILE A 132 -12.65 -1.76 -2.19
CA ILE A 132 -12.31 -0.39 -2.61
C ILE A 132 -10.79 -0.25 -2.76
N THR A 133 -10.02 -0.75 -1.80
CA THR A 133 -8.56 -0.74 -1.87
C THR A 133 -8.06 -1.55 -3.06
N TRP A 134 -8.71 -2.67 -3.37
CA TRP A 134 -8.36 -3.53 -4.50
C TRP A 134 -8.57 -2.83 -5.84
N VAL A 135 -9.70 -2.15 -6.02
CA VAL A 135 -9.97 -1.31 -7.20
C VAL A 135 -8.89 -0.25 -7.36
N TRP A 136 -8.54 0.46 -6.27
CA TRP A 136 -7.47 1.46 -6.33
C TRP A 136 -6.10 0.85 -6.63
N SER A 137 -5.76 -0.31 -6.05
CA SER A 137 -4.51 -1.02 -6.33
C SER A 137 -4.41 -1.47 -7.80
N ALA A 138 -5.52 -1.74 -8.47
CA ALA A 138 -5.54 -2.07 -9.89
C ALA A 138 -5.48 -0.83 -10.80
N LEU A 139 -6.13 0.27 -10.41
CA LEU A 139 -6.23 1.49 -11.23
C LEU A 139 -5.02 2.43 -11.09
N LEU A 140 -4.46 2.57 -9.89
CA LEU A 140 -3.36 3.51 -9.62
C LEU A 140 -2.08 3.22 -10.42
N PRO A 141 -1.68 1.97 -10.69
CA PRO A 141 -0.57 1.69 -11.60
C PRO A 141 -0.83 2.23 -13.01
N LEU A 142 -2.05 2.03 -13.52
CA LEU A 142 -2.44 2.54 -14.83
C LEU A 142 -2.44 4.07 -14.86
N ALA A 143 -3.00 4.70 -13.82
CA ALA A 143 -3.00 6.16 -13.68
C ALA A 143 -1.58 6.72 -13.60
N GLY A 144 -0.68 6.09 -12.83
CA GLY A 144 0.71 6.49 -12.73
C GLY A 144 1.45 6.41 -14.07
N LEU A 145 1.15 5.42 -14.91
CA LEU A 145 1.70 5.32 -16.26
C LEU A 145 1.12 6.39 -17.20
N LEU A 146 -0.20 6.60 -17.17
CA LEU A 146 -0.88 7.61 -18.00
C LEU A 146 -0.43 9.04 -17.68
N LEU A 147 -0.14 9.31 -16.41
CA LEU A 147 0.35 10.61 -15.94
C LEU A 147 1.88 10.77 -16.09
N SER A 148 2.58 9.73 -16.53
CA SER A 148 3.98 9.83 -16.90
C SER A 148 4.09 10.16 -18.38
N ASP A 149 5.08 10.98 -18.77
CA ASP A 149 5.43 11.22 -20.18
C ASP A 149 6.00 9.97 -20.89
N ARG A 150 5.90 8.80 -20.24
CA ARG A 150 6.50 7.53 -20.62
C ARG A 150 5.46 6.54 -21.14
N LEU A 151 4.25 7.01 -21.47
CA LEU A 151 3.22 6.18 -22.08
C LEU A 151 3.64 5.77 -23.50
N ASN A 152 4.12 4.53 -23.63
CA ASN A 152 4.42 3.91 -24.91
C ASN A 152 3.99 2.44 -24.93
N LEU A 153 3.80 1.89 -26.12
CA LEU A 153 3.32 0.51 -26.31
C LEU A 153 4.14 -0.54 -25.54
N PRO A 154 5.50 -0.47 -25.54
CA PRO A 154 6.33 -1.38 -24.75
C PRO A 154 6.09 -1.30 -23.24
N ASN A 155 5.93 -0.10 -22.70
CA ASN A 155 5.68 0.13 -21.28
C ASN A 155 4.29 -0.37 -20.86
N MET A 156 3.28 -0.15 -21.70
CA MET A 156 1.94 -0.68 -21.47
C MET A 156 1.95 -2.21 -21.44
N GLY A 157 2.60 -2.86 -22.43
CA GLY A 157 2.69 -4.31 -22.50
C GLY A 157 3.36 -4.95 -21.28
N ARG A 158 4.33 -4.26 -20.65
CA ARG A 158 5.02 -4.74 -19.44
C ARG A 158 4.22 -4.52 -18.15
N LEU A 159 3.28 -3.57 -18.15
CA LEU A 159 2.40 -3.32 -17.00
C LEU A 159 1.24 -4.31 -16.94
N LEU A 160 0.79 -4.81 -18.11
CA LEU A 160 -0.38 -5.68 -18.23
C LEU A 160 -0.30 -6.93 -17.34
N PRO A 161 0.80 -7.69 -17.25
CA PRO A 161 0.87 -8.87 -16.38
C PRO A 161 0.63 -8.53 -14.90
N ALA A 162 1.27 -7.48 -14.39
CA ALA A 162 1.11 -7.07 -13.00
C ALA A 162 -0.30 -6.54 -12.74
N THR A 163 -0.83 -5.73 -13.66
CA THR A 163 -2.20 -5.20 -13.57
C THR A 163 -3.22 -6.35 -13.59
N PHE A 164 -3.03 -7.32 -14.48
CA PHE A 164 -3.87 -8.51 -14.59
C PHE A 164 -3.80 -9.37 -13.34
N ILE A 165 -2.60 -9.63 -12.79
CA ILE A 165 -2.43 -10.36 -11.53
C ILE A 165 -3.13 -9.62 -10.39
N ASN A 166 -2.98 -8.30 -10.30
CA ASN A 166 -3.67 -7.49 -9.29
C ASN A 166 -5.20 -7.58 -9.47
N PHE A 167 -5.71 -7.58 -10.70
CA PHE A 167 -7.14 -7.81 -10.98
C PHE A 167 -7.60 -9.22 -10.59
N LEU A 168 -6.80 -10.26 -10.85
CA LEU A 168 -7.12 -11.63 -10.45
C LEU A 168 -7.16 -11.76 -8.92
N LEU A 169 -6.17 -11.20 -8.22
CA LEU A 169 -6.14 -11.16 -6.76
C LEU A 169 -7.30 -10.34 -6.18
N ALA A 170 -7.79 -9.33 -6.91
CA ALA A 170 -8.96 -8.54 -6.54
C ALA A 170 -10.31 -9.22 -6.86
N GLY A 171 -10.31 -10.26 -7.71
CA GLY A 171 -11.52 -10.99 -8.10
C GLY A 171 -11.76 -12.29 -7.34
N LEU A 172 -10.75 -12.75 -6.60
CA LEU A 172 -10.78 -13.92 -5.70
C LEU A 172 -11.30 -13.52 -4.31
#